data_AF-A0A7S0SL46-F1
#
_entry.id   AF-A0A7S0SL46-F1
#
_cell.length_a   1.000
_cell.length_b   1.000
_cell.length_c   1.000
_cell.angle_alpha   90.00
_cell.angle_beta   90.00
_cell.angle_gamma   90.00
#
_symmetry.space_group_name_H-M   'P 1'
#
loop_
_entity.id
_entity.type
_entity.pdbx_description
1 polymer ?
#
loop_
_entity_poly.entity_id
_entity_poly.type
_entity_poly.pdbx_seq_one_letter_code
_entity_poly.pdbx_strand_id
1 'polypeptide(L)'
;TTCVDDVGWVKHVLTWRLSRDLCMDIDRVYATGFSNGAMFTYELGVAMGSQLAAVVPFAGSFHPGFLRTPAVPVPLMDVHGSQDMEVPANLTTSHDGWFYVLVDTITN
;
A
#
# COMPACT_ATOMS: atom_id res chain seq x y z
N THR A 1 1.35 18.01 7.85
CA THR A 1 1.11 16.60 8.18
C THR A 1 1.01 16.49 9.69
N THR A 2 -0.09 15.95 10.22
CA THR A 2 -0.20 15.67 11.65
C THR A 2 0.77 14.54 12.00
N CYS A 3 1.36 14.57 13.20
CA CYS A 3 2.35 13.57 13.66
C CYS A 3 1.70 12.22 14.05
N VAL A 4 0.77 11.72 13.23
CA VAL A 4 0.00 10.50 13.53
C VAL A 4 0.54 9.35 12.69
N ASP A 5 0.81 8.22 13.35
CA ASP A 5 1.36 7.01 12.74
C ASP A 5 0.25 6.01 12.44
N ASP A 6 -0.32 6.10 11.23
CA ASP A 6 -1.39 5.23 10.79
C ASP A 6 -0.92 3.77 10.62
N VAL A 7 0.35 3.54 10.27
CA VAL A 7 0.94 2.19 10.19
C VAL A 7 0.99 1.55 11.57
N GLY A 8 1.50 2.29 12.56
CA GLY A 8 1.54 1.85 13.95
C GLY A 8 0.16 1.55 14.50
N TRP A 9 -0.84 2.36 14.14
CA TRP A 9 -2.24 2.11 14.51
C TRP A 9 -2.79 0.82 13.88
N VAL A 10 -2.61 0.59 12.57
CA VAL A 10 -3.04 -0.65 11.89
C VAL A 10 -2.38 -1.86 12.51
N LYS A 11 -1.06 -1.79 12.75
CA LYS A 11 -0.30 -2.86 13.41
C LYS A 11 -0.88 -3.16 14.80
N HIS A 12 -1.18 -2.13 15.58
CA HIS A 12 -1.75 -2.31 16.92
C HIS A 12 -3.13 -2.98 16.86
N VAL A 13 -4.02 -2.53 15.97
CA VAL A 13 -5.36 -3.15 15.81
C VAL A 13 -5.23 -4.63 15.42
N LEU A 14 -4.34 -4.95 14.47
CA LEU A 14 -4.13 -6.31 14.02
C LEU A 14 -3.56 -7.21 15.14
N THR A 15 -2.47 -6.79 15.79
CA THR A 15 -1.72 -7.67 16.70
C THR A 15 -2.26 -7.69 18.12
N TRP A 16 -2.92 -6.63 18.59
CA TRP A 16 -3.37 -6.52 19.98
C TRP A 16 -4.87 -6.62 20.14
N ARG A 17 -5.66 -6.20 19.15
CA ARG A 17 -7.12 -6.20 19.28
C ARG A 17 -7.74 -7.41 18.61
N LEU A 18 -7.60 -7.51 17.29
CA LEU A 18 -8.31 -8.53 16.51
C LEU A 18 -7.79 -9.94 16.79
N SER A 19 -6.47 -10.11 16.89
CA SER A 19 -5.86 -11.43 17.20
C SER A 19 -6.25 -12.00 18.57
N ARG A 20 -6.63 -11.13 19.53
CA ARG A 20 -7.09 -11.54 20.87
C ARG A 20 -8.58 -11.78 20.93
N ASP A 21 -9.35 -10.96 20.22
CA ASP A 21 -10.81 -10.97 20.28
C ASP A 21 -11.43 -11.96 19.28
N LEU A 22 -10.69 -12.35 18.24
CA LEU A 22 -11.16 -13.18 17.13
C LEU A 22 -10.20 -14.37 16.86
N CYS A 23 -10.77 -15.51 16.47
CA CYS A 23 -9.99 -16.65 15.96
C CYS A 23 -9.58 -16.41 14.51
N MET A 24 -8.55 -15.58 14.29
CA MET A 24 -8.00 -15.30 12.96
C MET A 24 -6.67 -16.02 12.72
N ASP A 25 -6.45 -16.42 11.47
CA ASP A 25 -5.16 -16.94 11.03
C ASP A 25 -4.22 -15.76 10.72
N ILE A 26 -3.29 -15.51 11.64
CA ILE A 26 -2.35 -14.39 11.56
C ILE A 26 -1.31 -14.56 10.44
N ASP A 27 -1.17 -15.76 9.89
CA ASP A 27 -0.30 -16.03 8.73
C ASP A 27 -1.03 -15.77 7.40
N ARG A 28 -2.33 -15.42 7.44
CA ARG A 28 -3.18 -15.17 6.26
C ARG A 28 -3.83 -13.79 6.29
N VAL A 29 -3.04 -12.78 6.63
CA VAL A 29 -3.47 -11.37 6.63
C VAL A 29 -3.11 -10.70 5.32
N TYR A 30 -4.08 -10.07 4.67
CA TYR A 30 -3.90 -9.38 3.39
C TYR A 30 -4.31 -7.92 3.54
N ALA A 31 -3.54 -7.00 2.93
CA ALA A 31 -3.90 -5.59 2.90
C ALA A 31 -4.35 -5.18 1.49
N THR A 32 -5.43 -4.41 1.42
CA THR A 32 -5.93 -3.82 0.18
C THR A 32 -6.52 -2.46 0.44
N GLY A 33 -6.54 -1.63 -0.59
CA GLY A 33 -7.08 -0.28 -0.54
C GLY A 33 -7.18 0.31 -1.94
N PHE A 34 -7.92 1.41 -2.06
CA PHE A 34 -8.20 2.09 -3.32
C PHE A 34 -7.71 3.55 -3.27
N SER A 35 -7.11 4.05 -4.36
CA SER A 35 -6.63 5.44 -4.47
C SER A 35 -5.62 5.78 -3.37
N ASN A 36 -5.87 6.78 -2.52
CA ASN A 36 -5.02 7.06 -1.36
C ASN A 36 -4.91 5.85 -0.40
N GLY A 37 -5.95 5.03 -0.30
CA GLY A 37 -5.90 3.77 0.43
C GLY A 37 -4.97 2.73 -0.21
N ALA A 38 -4.78 2.78 -1.53
CA ALA A 38 -3.79 1.95 -2.23
C ALA A 38 -2.37 2.47 -1.98
N MET A 39 -2.17 3.79 -1.93
CA MET A 39 -0.89 4.39 -1.50
C MET A 39 -0.53 3.96 -0.07
N PHE A 40 -1.52 3.95 0.82
CA PHE A 40 -1.33 3.43 2.17
C PHE A 40 -1.14 1.91 2.21
N THR A 41 -1.76 1.15 1.31
CA THR A 41 -1.53 -0.30 1.17
C THR A 41 -0.08 -0.59 0.80
N TYR A 42 0.51 0.22 -0.08
CA TYR A 42 1.94 0.18 -0.38
C TYR A 42 2.79 0.48 0.86
N GLU A 43 2.44 1.52 1.62
CA GLU A 43 3.11 1.87 2.88
C GLU A 43 3.09 0.70 3.88
N LEU A 44 1.94 0.04 4.03
CA LEU A 44 1.79 -1.15 4.86
C LEU A 44 2.67 -2.30 4.36
N GLY A 45 2.74 -2.54 3.05
CA GLY A 45 3.63 -3.55 2.48
C GLY A 45 5.11 -3.31 2.81
N VAL A 46 5.55 -2.05 2.73
CA VAL A 46 6.92 -1.65 3.10
C VAL A 46 7.19 -1.87 4.59
N ALA A 47 6.27 -1.44 5.45
CA ALA A 47 6.49 -1.40 6.90
C ALA A 47 6.14 -2.70 7.64
N MET A 48 5.26 -3.53 7.07
CA MET A 48 4.69 -4.73 7.71
C MET A 48 4.91 -6.01 6.89
N GLY A 49 5.96 -6.05 6.06
CA GLY A 49 6.23 -7.17 5.14
C GLY A 49 6.33 -8.55 5.82
N SER A 50 6.68 -8.62 7.11
CA SER A 50 6.70 -9.90 7.86
C SER A 50 5.35 -10.28 8.48
N GLN A 51 4.35 -9.40 8.46
CA GLN A 51 3.01 -9.62 9.02
C GLN A 51 1.93 -9.80 7.96
N LEU A 52 2.23 -9.49 6.69
CA LEU A 52 1.27 -9.54 5.60
C LEU A 52 1.62 -10.69 4.65
N ALA A 53 0.63 -11.51 4.33
CA ALA A 53 0.73 -12.58 3.35
C ALA A 53 0.80 -12.04 1.91
N ALA A 54 0.08 -10.95 1.61
CA ALA A 54 0.22 -10.17 0.38
C ALA A 54 -0.41 -8.78 0.53
N VAL A 55 -0.09 -7.89 -0.41
CA VAL A 55 -0.73 -6.59 -0.59
C VAL A 55 -1.33 -6.44 -1.98
N VAL A 56 -2.54 -5.86 -2.06
CA VAL A 56 -3.28 -5.68 -3.32
C VAL A 56 -3.80 -4.24 -3.41
N PRO A 57 -2.97 -3.28 -3.83
CA PRO A 57 -3.39 -1.89 -4.08
C PRO A 57 -4.22 -1.77 -5.37
N PHE A 58 -5.25 -0.93 -5.32
CA PHE A 58 -6.07 -0.56 -6.48
C PHE A 58 -5.96 0.93 -6.80
N ALA A 59 -5.55 1.27 -8.02
CA ALA A 59 -5.50 2.67 -8.50
C ALA A 59 -4.67 3.60 -7.61
N GLY A 60 -3.49 3.17 -7.16
CA GLY A 60 -2.60 3.95 -6.28
C GLY A 60 -1.15 3.86 -6.71
N SER A 61 -0.34 4.86 -6.37
CA SER A 61 1.10 4.84 -6.61
C SER A 61 1.84 5.77 -5.65
N PHE A 62 3.15 5.60 -5.51
CA PHE A 62 3.99 6.50 -4.74
C PHE A 62 4.13 7.85 -5.45
N HIS A 63 4.25 8.92 -4.67
CA HIS A 63 4.77 10.18 -5.20
C HIS A 63 6.29 10.04 -5.46
N PRO A 64 6.84 10.76 -6.46
CA PRO A 64 8.28 10.80 -6.71
C PRO A 64 9.07 11.12 -5.44
N GLY A 65 10.11 10.31 -5.16
CA GLY A 65 10.95 10.42 -3.96
C GLY A 65 10.42 9.69 -2.72
N PHE A 66 9.22 9.11 -2.76
CA PHE A 66 8.63 8.36 -1.64
C PHE A 66 8.58 6.84 -1.87
N LEU A 67 8.99 6.36 -3.05
CA LEU A 67 9.14 4.92 -3.30
C LEU A 67 10.14 4.33 -2.29
N ARG A 68 9.73 3.22 -1.66
CA ARG A 68 10.56 2.51 -0.69
C ARG A 68 10.46 1.01 -0.93
N THR A 69 11.56 0.32 -0.69
CA THR A 69 11.64 -1.14 -0.77
C THR A 69 11.39 -1.75 0.61
N PRO A 70 10.53 -2.79 0.74
CA PRO A 70 10.35 -3.48 2.01
C PRO A 70 11.64 -4.18 2.45
N ALA A 71 11.91 -4.19 3.75
CA ALA A 71 13.03 -4.97 4.32
C ALA A 71 12.78 -6.49 4.23
N VAL A 72 11.51 -6.90 4.26
CA VAL A 72 11.06 -8.28 4.05
C VAL A 72 10.13 -8.28 2.84
N PRO A 73 10.49 -8.94 1.72
CA PRO A 73 9.64 -8.97 0.53
C PRO A 73 8.24 -9.49 0.85
N VAL A 74 7.23 -8.78 0.35
CA VAL A 74 5.81 -9.17 0.46
C VAL A 74 5.25 -9.37 -0.94
N PRO A 75 4.49 -10.46 -1.19
CA PRO A 75 3.80 -10.62 -2.47
C PRO A 75 2.90 -9.41 -2.76
N LEU A 76 2.99 -8.89 -3.98
CA LEU A 76 2.28 -7.70 -4.45
C LEU A 76 1.48 -8.02 -5.70
N MET A 77 0.22 -7.61 -5.73
CA MET A 77 -0.60 -7.57 -6.94
C MET A 77 -1.19 -6.16 -7.10
N ASP A 78 -0.59 -5.36 -7.96
CA ASP A 78 -1.13 -4.04 -8.29
C ASP A 78 -2.25 -4.16 -9.34
N VAL A 79 -3.35 -3.46 -9.12
CA VAL A 79 -4.46 -3.37 -10.07
C VAL A 79 -4.71 -1.91 -10.43
N HIS A 80 -4.48 -1.56 -11.71
CA HIS A 80 -4.55 -0.18 -12.16
C HIS A 80 -5.29 -0.01 -13.48
N GLY A 81 -6.01 1.10 -13.63
CA GLY A 81 -6.65 1.49 -14.88
C GLY A 81 -5.63 2.02 -15.90
N SER A 82 -5.59 1.47 -17.11
CA SER A 82 -4.65 1.91 -18.15
C SER A 82 -4.90 3.35 -18.65
N GLN A 83 -6.06 3.92 -18.33
CA GLN A 83 -6.47 5.30 -18.66
C GLN A 83 -6.83 6.09 -17.39
N ASP A 84 -6.32 5.69 -16.23
CA ASP A 84 -6.51 6.44 -14.99
C ASP A 84 -5.85 7.81 -15.10
N MET A 85 -6.65 8.87 -14.91
CA MET A 85 -6.17 10.26 -14.92
C MET A 85 -6.08 10.86 -13.51
N GLU A 86 -6.57 10.17 -12.47
CA GLU A 86 -6.46 10.66 -11.09
C GLU A 86 -5.16 10.22 -10.45
N VAL A 87 -4.81 8.94 -10.60
CA VAL A 87 -3.49 8.43 -10.22
C VAL A 87 -2.95 7.70 -11.44
N PRO A 88 -2.23 8.35 -12.37
CA PRO A 88 -1.76 7.66 -13.57
C PRO A 88 -0.79 6.50 -13.24
N ALA A 89 -0.99 5.35 -13.88
CA ALA A 89 -0.06 4.22 -13.80
C ALA A 89 1.20 4.39 -14.67
N ASN A 90 1.27 5.47 -15.44
CA ASN A 90 2.31 5.75 -16.43
C ASN A 90 3.01 7.09 -16.13
N LEU A 91 3.73 7.65 -17.10
CA LEU A 91 4.46 8.91 -16.94
C LEU A 91 3.61 10.17 -17.18
N THR A 92 2.30 10.05 -17.37
CA THR A 92 1.42 11.22 -17.51
C THR A 92 1.15 11.88 -16.17
N THR A 93 0.91 13.20 -16.20
CA THR A 93 0.44 13.97 -15.05
C THR A 93 -1.00 13.62 -14.73
N SER A 94 -1.37 13.60 -13.45
CA SER A 94 -2.77 13.48 -13.03
C SER A 94 -3.57 14.73 -13.43
N HIS A 95 -4.90 14.61 -13.41
CA HIS A 95 -5.84 15.67 -13.73
C HIS A 95 -5.65 16.92 -12.86
N ASP A 96 -5.21 16.75 -11.61
CA ASP A 96 -4.92 17.82 -10.65
C ASP A 96 -3.44 18.26 -10.62
N GLY A 97 -2.61 17.75 -11.52
CA GLY A 97 -1.24 18.25 -11.73
C GLY A 97 -0.13 17.52 -10.95
N TRP A 98 -0.45 16.43 -10.25
CA TRP A 98 0.53 15.61 -9.55
C TRP A 98 1.22 14.59 -10.46
N PHE A 99 2.40 14.17 -10.02
CA PHE A 99 3.17 13.11 -10.63
C PHE A 99 3.24 11.93 -9.67
N TYR A 100 3.22 10.74 -10.24
CA TYR A 100 3.34 9.47 -9.53
C TYR A 100 4.48 8.64 -10.13
N VAL A 101 4.97 7.69 -9.35
CA VAL A 101 5.96 6.72 -9.80
C VAL A 101 5.28 5.78 -10.80
N LEU A 102 5.99 5.46 -11.89
CA LEU A 102 5.56 4.45 -12.86
C LEU A 102 5.35 3.12 -12.14
N VAL A 103 4.16 2.51 -12.28
CA VAL A 103 3.82 1.27 -11.54
C VAL A 103 4.80 0.14 -11.86
N ASP A 104 5.29 0.06 -13.10
CA ASP A 104 6.32 -0.91 -13.50
C ASP A 104 7.66 -0.74 -12.75
N THR A 105 7.93 0.43 -12.16
CA THR A 105 9.12 0.63 -11.31
C THR A 105 8.91 0.11 -9.89
N ILE A 106 7.66 -0.06 -9.47
CA ILE A 106 7.31 -0.55 -8.13
C ILE A 106 7.31 -2.08 -8.10
N THR A 107 6.90 -2.71 -9.20
CA THR A 107 6.67 -4.16 -9.30
C THR A 107 7.87 -4.97 -9.81
N ASN A 108 8.94 -4.31 -10.27
CA ASN A 108 10.21 -4.92 -10.69
C ASN A 108 11.24 -4.99 -9.55
#